data_AF-A0A919T134-F1
#
_entry.id   AF-A0A919T134-F1
#
_cell.length_a   1.000
_cell.length_b   1.000
_cell.length_c   1.000
_cell.angle_alpha   90.00
_cell.angle_beta   90.00
_cell.angle_gamma   90.00
#
_symmetry.space_group_name_H-M   'P 1'
#
loop_
_entity.id
_entity.type
_entity.pdbx_description
1 polymer ?
#
loop_
_entity_poly.entity_id
_entity_poly.type
_entity_poly.pdbx_seq_one_letter_code
_entity_poly.pdbx_strand_id
1 'polypeptide(L)'
;MIGEPQRAFYGSQFGMTFPVFVHYGVSLWLPEIGGVINPGSDAHDLVMALYGGMSKGERNRIKIRVRSAMKAQTELEGRFLHGRPPYGYRIADAGTHPNPGKAAEGKRLHRLEPDPVTAPVVRRIFEEYVAGRGMTTIARGLTQDGIPCPSAYDRQRNPHRRTEVRETTAVRAILRYTGRQVWNKQRTDEVLIDVEDIALGHENKHRWNDRSDWVWSKAEAHEPLIPTDLYERAQGTVKTRGTHSNVGRAPRRSVRPYLFRGLITCGLCDRKMVGNPNYGRLYYRCKASATTSANTKSLTRRCSTSVKKPSSSRSTASSAES
;
A
#
# COMPACT_ATOMS: atom_id res chain seq x y z
N MET A 1 27.31 20.51 21.57
CA MET A 1 27.83 21.36 20.48
C MET A 1 27.16 20.92 19.19
N ILE A 2 26.45 21.79 18.48
CA ILE A 2 25.90 21.48 17.15
C ILE A 2 26.77 22.19 16.12
N GLY A 3 27.38 21.43 15.22
CA GLY A 3 28.22 22.00 14.14
C GLY A 3 27.39 22.73 13.08
N GLU A 4 26.31 22.10 12.60
CA GLU A 4 25.43 22.68 11.58
C GLU A 4 23.97 22.70 12.08
N PRO A 5 23.43 23.86 12.50
CA PRO A 5 22.08 23.96 13.05
C PRO A 5 20.99 23.57 12.04
N GLN A 6 21.19 23.84 10.76
CA GLN A 6 20.32 23.40 9.67
C GLN A 6 20.23 21.87 9.53
N ARG A 7 21.18 21.08 10.05
CA ARG A 7 21.07 19.61 10.05
C ARG A 7 20.40 19.06 11.30
N ALA A 8 20.39 19.84 12.38
CA ALA A 8 19.89 19.40 13.68
C ALA A 8 18.38 19.62 13.85
N PHE A 9 17.83 20.71 13.29
CA PHE A 9 16.41 21.05 13.46
C PHE A 9 15.70 21.20 12.12
N TYR A 10 14.41 20.81 12.10
CA TYR A 10 13.55 20.90 10.92
C TYR A 10 12.28 21.71 11.23
N GLY A 11 12.01 22.74 10.43
CA GLY A 11 10.81 23.57 10.58
C GLY A 11 10.73 24.21 11.98
N SER A 12 9.59 24.01 12.67
CA SER A 12 9.33 24.53 14.02
C SER A 12 9.85 23.64 15.15
N GLN A 13 10.58 22.56 14.84
CA GLN A 13 11.01 21.56 15.83
C GLN A 13 11.84 22.17 16.99
N PHE A 14 12.64 23.20 16.70
CA PHE A 14 13.44 23.88 17.72
C PHE A 14 12.56 24.42 18.86
N GLY A 15 11.49 25.16 18.54
CA GLY A 15 10.59 25.72 19.56
C GLY A 15 9.85 24.68 20.40
N MET A 16 9.64 23.47 19.88
CA MET A 16 9.01 22.37 20.65
C MET A 16 10.02 21.60 21.52
N THR A 17 11.28 21.51 21.11
CA THR A 17 12.30 20.68 21.77
C THR A 17 13.18 21.45 22.73
N PHE A 18 13.45 22.73 22.45
CA PHE A 18 14.34 23.54 23.26
C PHE A 18 13.83 23.78 24.70
N PRO A 19 12.52 23.97 24.97
CA PRO A 19 12.02 24.03 26.35
C PRO A 19 12.32 22.77 27.17
N VAL A 20 12.35 21.61 26.52
CA VAL A 20 12.73 20.34 27.17
C VAL A 20 14.20 20.35 27.56
N PHE A 21 15.08 20.86 26.69
CA PHE A 21 16.51 20.99 27.01
C PHE A 21 16.73 21.94 28.19
N VAL A 22 16.02 23.08 28.22
CA VAL A 22 16.08 24.02 29.34
C VAL A 22 15.61 23.36 30.64
N HIS A 23 14.52 22.57 30.60
CA HIS A 23 14.01 21.85 31.78
C HIS A 23 15.04 20.90 32.39
N TYR A 24 15.79 20.17 31.56
CA TYR A 24 16.85 19.25 32.01
C TYR A 24 18.22 19.92 32.20
N GLY A 25 18.32 21.26 32.10
CA GLY A 25 19.58 21.98 32.24
C GLY A 25 20.59 21.71 31.12
N VAL A 26 20.14 21.27 29.95
CA VAL A 26 20.98 21.00 28.78
C VAL A 26 21.15 22.29 27.97
N SER A 27 22.37 22.78 27.90
CA SER A 27 22.72 23.95 27.09
C SER A 27 23.04 23.57 25.64
N LEU A 28 22.53 24.37 24.70
CA LEU A 28 22.80 24.20 23.29
C LEU A 28 23.83 25.22 22.82
N TRP A 29 24.95 24.77 22.25
CA TRP A 29 26.02 25.64 21.76
C TRP A 29 26.09 25.61 20.25
N LEU A 30 26.08 26.81 19.64
CA LEU A 30 26.19 27.02 18.20
C LEU A 30 27.42 27.89 17.90
N PRO A 31 28.33 27.43 17.03
CA PRO A 31 29.50 28.21 16.65
C PRO A 31 29.13 29.48 15.90
N GLU A 32 28.08 29.43 15.05
CA GLU A 32 27.65 30.52 14.18
C GLU A 32 27.10 31.74 14.94
N ILE A 33 26.59 31.54 16.16
CA ILE A 33 26.11 32.63 17.04
C ILE A 33 27.13 32.98 18.13
N GLY A 34 28.32 32.38 18.09
CA GLY A 34 29.41 32.67 19.00
C GLY A 34 29.21 32.18 20.45
N GLY A 35 28.29 31.24 20.71
CA GLY A 35 28.04 30.83 22.09
C GLY A 35 26.85 29.91 22.36
N VAL A 36 26.49 29.85 23.64
CA VAL A 36 25.32 29.13 24.15
C VAL A 36 24.04 29.87 23.76
N ILE A 37 23.04 29.15 23.29
CA ILE A 37 21.71 29.69 23.02
C ILE A 37 21.06 30.07 24.35
N ASN A 38 20.80 31.36 24.51
CA ASN A 38 20.02 31.91 25.62
C ASN A 38 18.51 31.80 25.36
N PRO A 39 17.73 31.17 26.26
CA PRO A 39 16.28 30.99 26.11
C PRO A 39 15.43 32.25 26.27
N GLY A 40 16.01 33.34 26.78
CA GLY A 40 15.33 34.65 26.86
C GLY A 40 15.71 35.61 25.74
N SER A 41 16.38 35.13 24.69
CA SER A 41 16.85 35.99 23.58
C SER A 41 16.03 35.75 22.32
N ASP A 42 15.17 36.71 21.98
CA ASP A 42 14.37 36.68 20.75
C ASP A 42 15.24 36.57 19.48
N ALA A 43 16.46 37.12 19.53
CA ALA A 43 17.42 37.05 18.43
C ALA A 43 17.86 35.59 18.16
N HIS A 44 18.14 34.81 19.20
CA HIS A 44 18.51 33.40 19.04
C HIS A 44 17.33 32.57 18.54
N ASP A 45 16.12 32.82 19.04
CA ASP A 45 14.93 32.12 18.59
C ASP A 45 14.63 32.37 17.11
N LEU A 46 14.77 33.61 16.64
CA LEU A 46 14.59 33.97 15.24
C LEU A 46 15.62 33.28 14.33
N VAL A 47 16.89 33.27 14.74
CA VAL A 47 17.97 32.61 14.01
C VAL A 47 17.70 31.11 13.91
N MET A 48 17.25 30.47 14.98
CA MET A 48 16.92 29.05 14.97
C MET A 48 15.70 28.73 14.11
N ALA A 49 14.67 29.58 14.13
CA ALA A 49 13.53 29.45 13.24
C ALA A 49 13.92 29.59 11.75
N LEU A 50 14.85 30.50 11.43
CA LEU A 50 15.40 30.66 10.09
C LEU A 50 16.11 29.39 9.62
N TYR A 51 17.03 28.84 10.44
CA TYR A 51 17.72 27.60 10.10
C TYR A 51 16.75 26.43 9.91
N GLY A 52 15.76 26.26 10.80
CA GLY A 52 14.72 25.25 10.64
C GLY A 52 13.91 25.40 9.36
N GLY A 53 13.60 26.64 8.97
CA GLY A 53 12.95 26.99 7.70
C GLY A 53 13.80 26.63 6.48
N MET A 54 15.10 26.94 6.52
CA MET A 54 16.06 26.60 5.46
C MET A 54 16.15 25.08 5.25
N SER A 55 16.27 24.31 6.33
CA SER A 55 16.30 22.84 6.29
C SER A 55 15.04 22.25 5.67
N LYS A 56 13.88 22.80 6.02
CA LYS A 56 12.60 22.42 5.43
C LYS A 56 12.57 22.70 3.93
N GLY A 57 13.04 23.87 3.52
CA GLY A 57 13.16 24.27 2.11
C GLY A 57 14.08 23.35 1.32
N GLU A 58 15.26 23.03 1.84
CA GLU A 58 16.23 22.16 1.19
C GLU A 58 15.70 20.73 1.02
N ARG A 59 15.11 20.15 2.07
CA ARG A 59 14.48 18.82 2.00
C ARG A 59 13.38 18.79 0.94
N ASN A 60 12.56 19.84 0.84
CA ASN A 60 11.51 19.91 -0.19
C ASN A 60 12.10 20.03 -1.61
N ARG A 61 13.15 20.84 -1.81
CA ARG A 61 13.85 20.95 -3.09
C ARG A 61 14.46 19.62 -3.53
N ILE A 62 15.09 18.88 -2.60
CA ILE A 62 15.64 17.54 -2.87
C ILE A 62 14.50 16.58 -3.24
N LYS A 63 13.41 16.57 -2.46
CA LYS A 63 12.22 15.75 -2.74
C LYS A 63 11.67 16.01 -4.15
N ILE A 64 11.53 17.27 -4.55
CA ILE A 64 11.08 17.65 -5.89
C ILE A 64 12.07 17.15 -6.95
N ARG A 65 13.36 17.49 -6.82
CA ARG A 65 14.40 17.07 -7.78
C ARG A 65 14.45 15.55 -7.96
N VAL A 66 14.41 14.79 -6.87
CA VAL A 66 14.41 13.32 -6.90
C VAL A 66 13.14 12.81 -7.59
N ARG A 67 11.96 13.33 -7.25
CA ARG A 67 10.70 12.90 -7.89
C ARG A 67 10.67 13.21 -9.38
N SER A 68 11.14 14.39 -9.79
CA SER A 68 11.23 14.78 -11.20
C SER A 68 12.20 13.88 -11.96
N ALA A 69 13.37 13.60 -11.39
CA ALA A 69 14.35 12.68 -11.98
C ALA A 69 13.78 11.25 -12.12
N MET A 70 13.12 10.73 -11.08
CA MET A 70 12.51 9.40 -11.09
C MET A 70 11.36 9.30 -12.10
N LYS A 71 10.55 10.36 -12.24
CA LYS A 71 9.53 10.47 -13.28
C LYS A 71 10.16 10.39 -14.68
N ALA A 72 11.18 11.19 -14.94
CA ALA A 72 11.87 11.20 -16.24
C ALA A 72 12.53 9.85 -16.58
N GLN A 73 13.22 9.22 -15.61
CA GLN A 73 13.82 7.89 -15.79
C GLN A 73 12.78 6.80 -16.07
N THR A 74 11.60 6.89 -15.45
CA THR A 74 10.49 5.97 -15.72
C THR A 74 9.94 6.17 -17.13
N GLU A 75 9.66 7.42 -17.49
CA GLU A 75 8.94 7.78 -18.72
C GLU A 75 9.81 7.56 -19.97
N LEU A 76 11.07 8.01 -19.93
CA LEU A 76 11.99 8.03 -21.08
C LEU A 76 12.80 6.74 -21.20
N GLU A 77 13.40 6.29 -20.10
CA GLU A 77 14.38 5.18 -20.14
C GLU A 77 13.73 3.83 -19.83
N GLY A 78 12.51 3.81 -19.27
CA GLY A 78 11.84 2.58 -18.83
C GLY A 78 12.62 1.82 -17.75
N ARG A 79 13.51 2.50 -16.99
CA ARG A 79 14.39 1.82 -16.03
C ARG A 79 13.61 1.10 -14.94
N PHE A 80 14.14 -0.03 -14.51
CA PHE A 80 13.60 -0.74 -13.37
C PHE A 80 14.03 -0.04 -12.07
N LEU A 81 13.11 0.76 -11.52
CA LEU A 81 13.34 1.59 -10.33
C LEU A 81 13.00 0.91 -8.99
N HIS A 82 12.54 -0.33 -9.01
CA HIS A 82 12.13 -1.03 -7.79
C HIS A 82 13.26 -1.93 -7.29
N GLY A 83 13.36 -2.14 -5.98
CA GLY A 83 14.41 -3.01 -5.42
C GLY A 83 14.14 -4.51 -5.64
N ARG A 84 12.86 -4.90 -5.82
CA ARG A 84 12.45 -6.30 -5.89
C ARG A 84 11.76 -6.62 -7.22
N PRO A 85 12.21 -7.64 -7.97
CA PRO A 85 11.60 -7.99 -9.23
C PRO A 85 10.18 -8.54 -9.02
N PRO A 86 9.24 -8.24 -9.93
CA PRO A 86 7.95 -8.93 -9.98
C PRO A 86 8.14 -10.43 -10.26
N TYR A 87 7.22 -11.27 -9.78
CA TYR A 87 7.26 -12.71 -10.03
C TYR A 87 7.15 -13.01 -11.53
N GLY A 88 7.99 -13.89 -12.09
CA GLY A 88 8.09 -14.08 -13.54
C GLY A 88 9.28 -13.36 -14.17
N TYR A 89 9.91 -12.43 -13.45
CA TYR A 89 11.13 -11.75 -13.88
C TYR A 89 12.27 -11.96 -12.90
N ARG A 90 13.50 -11.93 -13.42
CA ARG A 90 14.75 -11.85 -12.65
C ARG A 90 15.48 -10.54 -12.95
N ILE A 91 16.29 -10.10 -12.00
CA ILE A 91 17.19 -8.96 -12.22
C ILE A 91 18.40 -9.47 -13.01
N ALA A 92 18.61 -8.89 -14.18
CA ALA A 92 19.78 -9.08 -15.01
C ALA A 92 20.67 -7.83 -14.99
N ASP A 93 21.94 -8.06 -15.26
CA ASP A 93 22.94 -7.02 -15.36
C ASP A 93 22.85 -6.34 -16.73
N ALA A 94 22.66 -5.02 -16.74
CA ALA A 94 22.54 -4.21 -17.95
C ALA A 94 23.79 -3.36 -18.20
N GLY A 95 24.92 -3.71 -17.58
CA GLY A 95 26.21 -3.06 -17.76
C GLY A 95 26.48 -1.93 -16.75
N THR A 96 27.42 -1.05 -17.11
CA THR A 96 27.87 0.06 -16.27
C THR A 96 26.78 1.09 -16.04
N HIS A 97 26.67 1.61 -14.81
CA HIS A 97 25.69 2.63 -14.50
C HIS A 97 26.03 3.95 -15.24
N PRO A 98 25.07 4.62 -15.89
CA PRO A 98 25.34 5.80 -16.73
C PRO A 98 25.77 7.04 -15.94
N ASN A 99 25.41 7.12 -14.66
CA ASN A 99 26.01 8.09 -13.75
C ASN A 99 27.44 7.63 -13.36
N PRO A 100 28.49 8.41 -13.70
CA PRO A 100 29.88 8.04 -13.45
C PRO A 100 30.21 7.86 -11.96
N GLY A 101 29.59 8.63 -11.06
CA GLY A 101 29.81 8.45 -9.62
C GLY A 101 29.29 7.11 -9.11
N LYS A 102 28.13 6.66 -9.59
CA LYS A 102 27.60 5.34 -9.26
C LYS A 102 28.40 4.21 -9.90
N ALA A 103 28.91 4.41 -11.11
CA ALA A 103 29.81 3.45 -11.74
C ALA A 103 31.11 3.30 -10.97
N ALA A 104 31.68 4.40 -10.45
CA ALA A 104 32.87 4.38 -9.59
C ALA A 104 32.63 3.66 -8.25
N GLU A 105 31.41 3.76 -7.69
CA GLU A 105 30.97 2.96 -6.54
C GLU A 105 30.71 1.47 -6.86
N GLY A 106 30.98 1.03 -8.10
CA GLY A 106 30.74 -0.35 -8.54
C GLY A 106 29.27 -0.69 -8.77
N LYS A 107 28.35 0.29 -8.74
CA LYS A 107 26.94 0.05 -9.00
C LYS A 107 26.73 -0.20 -10.48
N ARG A 108 25.96 -1.25 -10.78
CA ARG A 108 25.62 -1.67 -12.13
C ARG A 108 24.18 -1.34 -12.45
N LEU A 109 23.88 -1.19 -13.74
CA LEU A 109 22.53 -1.01 -14.19
C LEU A 109 21.80 -2.35 -14.14
N HIS A 110 20.53 -2.32 -13.74
CA HIS A 110 19.70 -3.51 -13.63
C HIS A 110 18.55 -3.44 -14.64
N ARG A 111 18.31 -4.56 -15.33
CA ARG A 111 17.15 -4.76 -16.20
C ARG A 111 16.34 -5.97 -15.72
N LEU A 112 15.05 -5.97 -16.04
CA LEU A 112 14.22 -7.16 -15.85
C LEU A 112 14.32 -8.05 -17.08
N GLU A 113 14.64 -9.32 -16.85
CA GLU A 113 14.57 -10.38 -17.86
C GLU A 113 13.56 -11.43 -17.43
N PRO A 114 12.85 -12.07 -18.38
CA PRO A 114 11.98 -13.21 -18.07
C PRO A 114 12.78 -14.29 -17.33
N ASP A 115 12.21 -14.77 -16.23
CA ASP A 115 12.77 -15.92 -15.52
C ASP A 115 12.26 -17.22 -16.18
N PRO A 116 13.15 -18.11 -16.66
CA PRO A 116 12.74 -19.31 -17.38
C PRO A 116 11.82 -20.23 -16.57
N VAL A 117 11.91 -20.21 -15.23
CA VAL A 117 11.08 -21.06 -14.37
C VAL A 117 9.73 -20.43 -14.08
N THR A 118 9.70 -19.13 -13.78
CA THR A 118 8.48 -18.45 -13.31
C THR A 118 7.69 -17.74 -14.40
N ALA A 119 8.32 -17.37 -15.53
CA ALA A 119 7.65 -16.74 -16.67
C ALA A 119 6.54 -17.63 -17.28
N PRO A 120 6.76 -18.93 -17.54
CA PRO A 120 5.70 -19.80 -18.08
C PRO A 120 4.50 -19.91 -17.14
N VAL A 121 4.72 -19.86 -15.82
CA VAL A 121 3.66 -19.89 -14.81
C VAL A 121 2.78 -18.64 -14.91
N VAL A 122 3.37 -17.47 -15.16
CA VAL A 122 2.62 -16.23 -15.37
C VAL A 122 1.76 -16.33 -16.62
N ARG A 123 2.31 -16.83 -17.72
CA ARG A 123 1.54 -17.06 -18.97
C ARG A 123 0.37 -18.02 -18.75
N ARG A 124 0.62 -19.16 -18.09
CA ARG A 124 -0.41 -20.14 -17.71
C ARG A 124 -1.52 -19.47 -16.91
N ILE A 125 -1.21 -18.64 -15.90
CA ILE A 125 -2.22 -17.92 -15.10
C ILE A 125 -3.17 -17.10 -15.98
N PHE A 126 -2.64 -16.39 -16.97
CA PHE A 126 -3.45 -15.58 -17.88
C PHE A 126 -4.34 -16.45 -18.77
N GLU A 127 -3.79 -17.52 -19.34
CA GLU A 127 -4.55 -18.48 -20.16
C GLU A 127 -5.67 -19.14 -19.36
N GLU A 128 -5.38 -19.64 -18.15
CA GLU A 128 -6.39 -20.24 -17.26
C GLU A 128 -7.51 -19.25 -16.93
N TYR A 129 -7.15 -17.99 -16.70
CA TYR A 129 -8.09 -16.95 -16.31
C TYR A 129 -9.01 -16.56 -17.46
N VAL A 130 -8.45 -16.40 -18.66
CA VAL A 130 -9.21 -16.13 -19.90
C VAL A 130 -10.07 -17.32 -20.30
N ALA A 131 -9.61 -18.55 -20.05
CA ALA A 131 -10.41 -19.77 -20.20
C ALA A 131 -11.57 -19.89 -19.17
N GLY A 132 -11.74 -18.90 -18.30
CA GLY A 132 -12.87 -18.83 -17.38
C GLY A 132 -12.61 -19.45 -16.01
N ARG A 133 -11.39 -19.88 -15.67
CA ARG A 133 -11.09 -20.33 -14.31
C ARG A 133 -11.08 -19.16 -13.33
N GLY A 134 -11.56 -19.40 -12.10
CA GLY A 134 -11.58 -18.39 -11.04
C GLY A 134 -10.21 -18.21 -10.39
N MET A 135 -9.87 -17.00 -9.93
CA MET A 135 -8.55 -16.72 -9.32
C MET A 135 -8.18 -17.69 -8.19
N THR A 136 -9.14 -18.07 -7.34
CA THR A 136 -8.93 -19.03 -6.25
C THR A 136 -8.68 -20.45 -6.76
N THR A 137 -9.38 -20.85 -7.84
CA THR A 137 -9.19 -22.16 -8.47
C THR A 137 -7.80 -22.24 -9.09
N ILE A 138 -7.36 -21.19 -9.79
CA ILE A 138 -6.02 -21.10 -10.37
C ILE A 138 -4.96 -21.17 -9.27
N ALA A 139 -5.11 -20.38 -8.19
CA ALA A 139 -4.17 -20.39 -7.07
C ALA A 139 -4.05 -21.78 -6.41
N ARG A 140 -5.18 -22.49 -6.24
CA ARG A 140 -5.20 -23.85 -5.71
C ARG A 140 -4.56 -24.85 -6.67
N GLY A 141 -4.89 -24.80 -7.96
CA GLY A 141 -4.31 -25.68 -8.97
C GLY A 141 -2.79 -25.56 -9.02
N LEU A 142 -2.26 -24.32 -9.06
CA LEU A 142 -0.81 -24.08 -9.02
C LEU A 142 -0.15 -24.62 -7.73
N THR A 143 -0.84 -24.55 -6.60
CA THR A 143 -0.33 -25.11 -5.33
C THR A 143 -0.33 -26.64 -5.37
N GLN A 144 -1.36 -27.26 -5.97
CA GLN A 144 -1.46 -28.71 -6.14
C GLN A 144 -0.41 -29.26 -7.09
N ASP A 145 -0.08 -28.49 -8.14
CA ASP A 145 0.99 -28.83 -9.10
C ASP A 145 2.41 -28.66 -8.52
N GLY A 146 2.53 -28.33 -7.22
CA GLY A 146 3.81 -28.13 -6.55
C GLY A 146 4.55 -26.85 -6.96
N ILE A 147 3.90 -25.91 -7.66
CA ILE A 147 4.54 -24.68 -8.13
C ILE A 147 4.70 -23.71 -6.94
N PRO A 148 5.93 -23.34 -6.56
CA PRO A 148 6.18 -22.51 -5.39
C PRO A 148 5.51 -21.15 -5.55
N CYS A 149 4.92 -20.62 -4.48
CA CYS A 149 4.37 -19.27 -4.48
C CYS A 149 5.49 -18.21 -4.52
N PRO A 150 5.21 -16.95 -4.89
CA PRO A 150 6.26 -15.92 -5.01
C PRO A 150 7.10 -15.67 -3.75
N SER A 151 6.56 -15.95 -2.55
CA SER A 151 7.31 -15.87 -1.28
C SER A 151 8.18 -17.09 -1.01
N ALA A 152 7.80 -18.27 -1.51
CA ALA A 152 8.57 -19.49 -1.38
C ALA A 152 9.68 -19.56 -2.44
N TYR A 153 9.42 -19.10 -3.67
CA TYR A 153 10.37 -19.12 -4.78
C TYR A 153 11.63 -18.30 -4.50
N ASP A 154 11.46 -17.10 -3.95
CA ASP A 154 12.58 -16.23 -3.54
C ASP A 154 12.50 -15.98 -2.03
N ARG A 155 12.82 -17.02 -1.24
CA ARG A 155 12.76 -16.95 0.23
C ARG A 155 13.71 -15.90 0.80
N GLN A 156 14.90 -15.75 0.22
CA GLN A 156 15.91 -14.79 0.67
C GLN A 156 15.40 -13.34 0.61
N ARG A 157 14.64 -12.98 -0.44
CA ARG A 157 13.98 -11.67 -0.52
C ARG A 157 12.63 -11.59 0.19
N ASN A 158 12.13 -12.70 0.73
CA ASN A 158 10.83 -12.82 1.43
C ASN A 158 10.92 -13.44 2.84
N PRO A 159 11.87 -13.06 3.71
CA PRO A 159 12.01 -13.70 5.01
C PRO A 159 10.78 -13.47 5.91
N HIS A 160 10.08 -12.34 5.72
CA HIS A 160 8.87 -11.98 6.45
C HIS A 160 7.62 -12.77 6.03
N ARG A 161 7.66 -13.55 4.94
CA ARG A 161 6.53 -14.36 4.46
C ARG A 161 6.88 -15.84 4.55
N ARG A 162 6.19 -16.54 5.45
CA ARG A 162 6.37 -17.99 5.65
C ARG A 162 5.40 -18.85 4.83
N THR A 163 4.43 -18.24 4.15
CA THR A 163 3.41 -18.96 3.37
C THR A 163 4.01 -19.71 2.18
N GLU A 164 3.65 -20.99 2.06
CA GLU A 164 4.00 -21.87 0.92
C GLU A 164 2.85 -21.96 -0.09
N VAL A 165 1.62 -21.76 0.37
CA VAL A 165 0.41 -21.74 -0.47
C VAL A 165 0.30 -20.44 -1.26
N ARG A 166 -0.12 -20.55 -2.52
CA ARG A 166 -0.39 -19.37 -3.35
C ARG A 166 -1.73 -18.75 -2.98
N GLU A 167 -1.72 -17.49 -2.57
CA GLU A 167 -2.94 -16.74 -2.27
C GLU A 167 -3.62 -16.20 -3.54
N THR A 168 -4.95 -16.06 -3.49
CA THR A 168 -5.75 -15.40 -4.54
C THR A 168 -5.27 -13.96 -4.82
N THR A 169 -4.76 -13.28 -3.80
CA THR A 169 -4.20 -11.92 -3.89
C THR A 169 -2.98 -11.86 -4.81
N ALA A 170 -2.16 -12.92 -4.84
CA ALA A 170 -0.98 -13.02 -5.70
C ALA A 170 -1.39 -13.15 -7.17
N VAL A 171 -2.38 -14.01 -7.47
CA VAL A 171 -2.94 -14.15 -8.83
C VAL A 171 -3.54 -12.82 -9.30
N ARG A 172 -4.27 -12.12 -8.43
CA ARG A 172 -4.82 -10.80 -8.74
C ARG A 172 -3.74 -9.74 -9.02
N ALA A 173 -2.59 -9.84 -8.36
CA ALA A 173 -1.47 -8.93 -8.61
C ALA A 173 -0.79 -9.23 -9.96
N ILE A 174 -0.62 -10.51 -10.30
CA ILE A 174 -0.06 -10.98 -11.59
C ILE A 174 -0.94 -10.55 -12.76
N LEU A 175 -2.27 -10.64 -12.62
CA LEU A 175 -3.22 -10.18 -13.63
C LEU A 175 -3.19 -8.66 -13.92
N ARG A 176 -2.32 -7.89 -13.26
CA ARG A 176 -2.08 -6.46 -13.53
C ARG A 176 -0.80 -6.20 -14.32
N TYR A 177 -0.13 -7.24 -14.81
CA TYR A 177 1.14 -7.12 -15.52
C TYR A 177 0.91 -6.58 -16.93
N THR A 178 1.53 -5.45 -17.22
CA THR A 178 1.35 -4.70 -18.48
C THR A 178 2.58 -4.71 -19.38
N GLY A 179 3.70 -5.31 -18.95
CA GLY A 179 5.02 -5.20 -19.63
C GLY A 179 5.67 -3.81 -19.54
N ARG A 180 4.87 -2.77 -19.26
CA ARG A 180 5.34 -1.40 -19.04
C ARG A 180 5.77 -1.15 -17.60
N GLN A 181 6.78 -0.31 -17.42
CA GLN A 181 7.18 0.19 -16.12
C GLN A 181 6.17 1.26 -15.66
N VAL A 182 5.68 1.12 -14.43
CA VAL A 182 4.72 2.08 -13.84
C VAL A 182 5.22 2.58 -12.50
N TRP A 183 5.32 3.89 -12.36
CA TRP A 183 5.76 4.58 -11.15
C TRP A 183 4.69 5.54 -10.62
N ASN A 184 4.88 6.05 -9.40
CA ASN A 184 3.99 7.00 -8.71
C ASN A 184 2.55 6.48 -8.46
N LYS A 185 2.38 5.17 -8.22
CA LYS A 185 1.05 4.59 -7.89
C LYS A 185 0.53 5.03 -6.52
N GLN A 186 1.44 5.23 -5.58
CA GLN A 186 1.15 5.64 -4.22
C GLN A 186 2.05 6.81 -3.83
N ARG A 187 1.53 7.68 -2.98
CA ARG A 187 2.28 8.73 -2.31
C ARG A 187 2.17 8.57 -0.80
N THR A 188 3.13 9.14 -0.10
CA THR A 188 3.07 9.30 1.35
C THR A 188 2.72 10.75 1.62
N ASP A 189 1.56 10.95 2.24
CA ASP A 189 1.10 12.27 2.69
C ASP A 189 1.44 12.39 4.17
N GLU A 190 2.09 13.49 4.55
CA GLU A 190 2.27 13.88 5.95
C GLU A 190 0.98 14.56 6.40
N VAL A 191 0.20 13.90 7.24
CA VAL A 191 -1.11 14.39 7.73
C VAL A 191 -0.96 14.69 9.21
N LEU A 192 -1.62 15.75 9.70
CA LEU A 192 -1.68 16.01 11.14
C LEU A 192 -2.29 14.81 11.87
N ILE A 193 -1.69 14.44 13.02
CA ILE A 193 -2.22 13.38 13.88
C ILE A 193 -3.60 13.80 14.42
N ASP A 194 -3.68 15.05 14.86
CA ASP A 194 -4.87 15.69 15.37
C ASP A 194 -4.94 17.11 14.78
N VAL A 195 -6.13 17.53 14.32
CA VAL A 195 -6.32 18.87 13.76
C VAL A 195 -6.48 19.90 14.89
N GLU A 196 -7.06 19.45 16.01
CA GLU A 196 -7.26 20.22 17.22
C GLU A 196 -5.98 20.34 18.06
N ASP A 197 -5.03 19.40 17.91
CA ASP A 197 -3.70 19.44 18.55
C ASP A 197 -2.54 19.30 17.53
N ILE A 198 -2.10 20.45 17.03
CA ILE A 198 -1.01 20.56 16.04
C ILE A 198 0.35 20.15 16.63
N ALA A 199 0.52 20.23 17.96
CA ALA A 199 1.80 19.94 18.62
C ALA A 199 2.12 18.43 18.61
N LEU A 200 1.12 17.57 18.43
CA LEU A 200 1.31 16.12 18.23
C LEU A 200 2.05 15.80 16.92
N GLY A 201 2.06 16.74 15.96
CA GLY A 201 2.84 16.64 14.74
C GLY A 201 2.13 15.86 13.62
N HIS A 202 2.91 15.14 12.81
CA HIS A 202 2.43 14.50 11.59
C HIS A 202 2.62 12.98 11.58
N GLU A 203 1.63 12.27 11.04
CA GLU A 203 1.77 10.87 10.66
C GLU A 203 1.95 10.70 9.14
N ASN A 204 2.72 9.68 8.77
CA ASN A 204 2.87 9.29 7.37
C ASN A 204 1.73 8.39 6.93
N LYS A 205 0.88 8.87 6.04
CA LYS A 205 -0.25 8.12 5.50
C LYS A 205 -0.05 7.80 4.02
N HIS A 206 0.02 6.51 3.69
CA HIS A 206 0.08 6.08 2.31
C HIS A 206 -1.29 6.22 1.62
N ARG A 207 -1.33 6.93 0.50
CA ARG A 207 -2.53 7.09 -0.33
C ARG A 207 -2.24 6.65 -1.75
N TRP A 208 -3.26 6.06 -2.39
CA TRP A 208 -3.20 5.77 -3.83
C TRP A 208 -3.37 7.06 -4.61
N ASN A 209 -2.55 7.27 -5.62
CA ASN A 209 -2.74 8.35 -6.57
C ASN A 209 -3.77 7.96 -7.63
N ASP A 210 -4.41 8.98 -8.20
CA ASP A 210 -5.24 8.82 -9.38
C ASP A 210 -4.46 8.25 -10.54
N ARG A 211 -5.16 7.50 -11.42
CA ARG A 211 -4.52 6.82 -12.54
C ARG A 211 -3.87 7.77 -13.55
N SER A 212 -4.33 9.03 -13.61
CA SER A 212 -3.74 10.10 -14.42
C SER A 212 -2.34 10.50 -13.95
N ASP A 213 -2.06 10.37 -12.66
CA ASP A 213 -0.78 10.74 -12.06
C ASP A 213 0.25 9.59 -12.13
N TRP A 214 -0.18 8.42 -12.60
CA TRP A 214 0.70 7.28 -12.78
C TRP A 214 1.61 7.54 -13.97
N VAL A 215 2.90 7.37 -13.74
CA VAL A 215 3.90 7.56 -14.78
C VAL A 215 4.13 6.22 -15.45
N TRP A 216 3.84 6.16 -16.75
CA TRP A 216 4.04 4.98 -17.59
C TRP A 216 5.28 5.17 -18.47
N SER A 217 6.03 4.11 -18.72
CA SER A 217 7.09 4.13 -19.73
C SER A 217 6.50 4.29 -21.13
N LYS A 218 7.14 5.12 -21.97
CA LYS A 218 6.74 5.30 -23.38
C LYS A 218 6.98 4.05 -24.22
N ALA A 219 8.14 3.41 -24.00
CA ALA A 219 8.50 2.14 -24.60
C ALA A 219 8.26 0.96 -23.64
N GLU A 220 8.27 -0.26 -24.17
CA GLU A 220 8.33 -1.47 -23.37
C GLU A 220 9.67 -1.54 -22.64
N ALA A 221 9.62 -1.51 -21.31
CA ALA A 221 10.79 -1.42 -20.45
C ALA A 221 11.59 -2.74 -20.41
N HIS A 222 10.89 -3.86 -20.58
CA HIS A 222 11.40 -5.22 -20.51
C HIS A 222 10.53 -6.13 -21.36
N GLU A 223 11.06 -7.29 -21.74
CA GLU A 223 10.34 -8.26 -22.56
C GLU A 223 9.02 -8.67 -21.90
N PRO A 224 7.87 -8.50 -22.58
CA PRO A 224 6.58 -8.81 -21.98
C PRO A 224 6.40 -10.33 -21.82
N LEU A 225 6.07 -10.79 -20.61
CA LEU A 225 5.78 -12.23 -20.36
C LEU A 225 4.56 -12.74 -21.15
N ILE A 226 3.64 -11.82 -21.46
CA ILE A 226 2.30 -12.09 -21.97
C ILE A 226 2.06 -11.15 -23.16
N PRO A 227 1.54 -11.66 -24.28
CA PRO A 227 1.21 -10.82 -25.42
C PRO A 227 0.02 -9.89 -25.12
N THR A 228 -0.03 -8.75 -25.79
CA THR A 228 -1.01 -7.68 -25.52
C THR A 228 -2.46 -8.16 -25.67
N ASP A 229 -2.74 -9.04 -26.63
CA ASP A 229 -4.06 -9.62 -26.87
C ASP A 229 -4.56 -10.45 -25.67
N LEU A 230 -3.71 -11.30 -25.11
CA LEU A 230 -4.03 -12.14 -23.95
C LEU A 230 -4.24 -11.27 -22.71
N TYR A 231 -3.46 -10.20 -22.56
CA TYR A 231 -3.65 -9.22 -21.49
C TYR A 231 -4.99 -8.49 -21.62
N GLU A 232 -5.33 -7.98 -22.79
CA GLU A 232 -6.59 -7.27 -23.03
C GLU A 232 -7.81 -8.15 -22.80
N ARG A 233 -7.77 -9.40 -23.29
CA ARG A 233 -8.80 -10.41 -23.00
C ARG A 233 -8.95 -10.65 -21.51
N ALA A 234 -7.85 -10.80 -20.78
CA ALA A 234 -7.88 -10.97 -19.33
C ALA A 234 -8.47 -9.74 -18.61
N GLN A 235 -8.12 -8.51 -19.01
CA GLN A 235 -8.71 -7.29 -18.45
C GLN A 235 -10.20 -7.20 -18.76
N GLY A 236 -10.62 -7.59 -19.97
CA GLY A 236 -12.03 -7.73 -20.34
C GLY A 236 -12.77 -8.66 -19.39
N THR A 237 -12.21 -9.84 -19.12
CA THR A 237 -12.76 -10.81 -18.15
C THR A 237 -12.77 -10.26 -16.71
N VAL A 238 -11.77 -9.48 -16.29
CA VAL A 238 -11.79 -8.80 -14.99
C VAL A 238 -12.93 -7.79 -14.91
N LYS A 239 -13.11 -6.96 -15.95
CA LYS A 239 -14.18 -5.94 -15.99
C LYS A 239 -15.55 -6.60 -15.95
N THR A 240 -15.81 -7.60 -16.79
CA THR A 240 -17.10 -8.32 -16.81
C THR A 240 -17.38 -9.01 -15.48
N ARG A 241 -16.41 -9.73 -14.89
CA ARG A 241 -16.60 -10.36 -13.58
C ARG A 241 -16.75 -9.36 -12.43
N GLY A 242 -16.10 -8.20 -12.54
CA GLY A 242 -16.20 -7.09 -11.60
C GLY A 242 -17.57 -6.42 -11.65
N THR A 243 -18.10 -6.15 -12.84
CA THR A 243 -19.44 -5.58 -13.03
C THR A 243 -20.54 -6.57 -12.62
N HIS A 244 -20.42 -7.86 -12.96
CA HIS A 244 -21.33 -8.92 -12.51
C HIS A 244 -21.24 -9.23 -11.00
N SER A 245 -20.26 -8.66 -10.28
CA SER A 245 -20.15 -8.86 -8.82
C SER A 245 -21.09 -7.96 -8.02
N ASN A 246 -21.47 -6.79 -8.56
CA ASN A 246 -22.30 -5.79 -7.88
C ASN A 246 -23.60 -5.44 -8.61
N VAL A 247 -23.69 -5.64 -9.93
CA VAL A 247 -24.92 -5.37 -10.68
C VAL A 247 -25.53 -6.70 -11.12
N GLY A 248 -26.70 -7.03 -10.57
CA GLY A 248 -27.50 -8.17 -11.05
C GLY A 248 -27.10 -9.55 -10.55
N ARG A 249 -26.25 -9.68 -9.53
CA ARG A 249 -26.17 -10.96 -8.82
C ARG A 249 -27.48 -11.14 -8.07
N ALA A 250 -28.39 -11.95 -8.62
CA ALA A 250 -29.45 -12.55 -7.82
C ALA A 250 -28.79 -13.02 -6.51
N PRO A 251 -29.33 -12.65 -5.33
CA PRO A 251 -28.72 -13.02 -4.07
C PRO A 251 -28.42 -14.51 -4.17
N ARG A 252 -27.14 -14.91 -4.05
CA ARG A 252 -26.77 -16.34 -4.08
C ARG A 252 -27.80 -17.05 -3.23
N ARG A 253 -28.62 -17.90 -3.86
CA ARG A 253 -29.75 -18.57 -3.20
C ARG A 253 -29.12 -19.40 -2.09
N SER A 254 -29.05 -18.81 -0.91
CA SER A 254 -28.48 -19.48 0.24
C SER A 254 -29.46 -20.60 0.51
N VAL A 255 -28.98 -21.84 0.43
CA VAL A 255 -29.77 -23.04 0.78
C VAL A 255 -30.51 -22.83 2.11
N ARG A 256 -29.94 -21.99 2.98
CA ARG A 256 -30.50 -21.60 4.27
C ARG A 256 -30.69 -20.08 4.32
N PRO A 257 -31.93 -19.55 4.38
CA PRO A 257 -32.19 -18.12 4.46
C PRO A 257 -31.79 -17.59 5.84
N TYR A 258 -31.02 -16.50 5.88
CA TYR A 258 -30.68 -15.76 7.09
C TYR A 258 -31.39 -14.42 7.06
N LEU A 259 -32.47 -14.28 7.85
CA LEU A 259 -33.38 -13.11 7.87
C LEU A 259 -32.67 -11.76 8.07
N PHE A 260 -31.60 -11.74 8.86
CA PHE A 260 -30.87 -10.53 9.25
C PHE A 260 -29.47 -10.45 8.62
N ARG A 261 -29.26 -11.12 7.49
CA ARG A 261 -27.99 -11.10 6.76
C ARG A 261 -27.57 -9.67 6.44
N GLY A 262 -26.46 -9.22 7.01
CA GLY A 262 -25.91 -7.88 6.77
C GLY A 262 -26.55 -6.75 7.58
N LEU A 263 -27.55 -7.05 8.42
CA LEU A 263 -28.23 -6.11 9.31
C LEU A 263 -27.75 -6.18 10.77
N ILE A 264 -27.27 -7.35 11.21
CA ILE A 264 -26.74 -7.53 12.57
C ILE A 264 -25.24 -7.25 12.60
N THR A 265 -24.84 -6.45 13.57
CA THR A 265 -23.44 -6.16 13.92
C THR A 265 -23.10 -6.71 15.31
N CYS A 266 -21.84 -7.09 15.49
CA CYS A 266 -21.31 -7.55 16.77
C CYS A 266 -21.12 -6.36 17.71
N GLY A 267 -21.81 -6.33 18.86
CA GLY A 267 -21.69 -5.24 19.83
C GLY A 267 -20.30 -5.09 20.49
N LEU A 268 -19.38 -6.03 20.25
CA LEU A 268 -18.01 -5.99 20.77
C LEU A 268 -16.97 -5.53 19.73
N CYS A 269 -17.28 -5.56 18.42
CA CYS A 269 -16.29 -5.23 17.40
C CYS A 269 -16.86 -4.57 16.14
N ASP A 270 -18.14 -4.22 16.13
CA ASP A 270 -18.90 -3.54 15.07
C ASP A 270 -18.87 -4.18 13.67
N ARG A 271 -18.33 -5.41 13.58
CA ARG A 271 -18.31 -6.17 12.33
C ARG A 271 -19.67 -6.83 12.11
N LYS A 272 -20.09 -6.88 10.85
CA LYS A 272 -21.31 -7.59 10.42
C LYS A 272 -21.22 -9.08 10.80
N MET A 273 -22.25 -9.62 11.44
CA MET A 273 -22.31 -11.03 11.81
C MET A 273 -22.59 -11.92 10.60
N VAL A 274 -22.04 -13.14 10.61
CA VAL A 274 -22.17 -14.13 9.53
C VAL A 274 -23.04 -15.29 9.98
N GLY A 275 -23.83 -15.85 9.06
CA GLY A 275 -24.63 -17.03 9.32
C GLY A 275 -23.75 -18.26 9.56
N ASN A 276 -24.08 -19.06 10.58
CA ASN A 276 -23.44 -20.32 10.92
C ASN A 276 -24.49 -21.40 11.16
N PRO A 277 -24.56 -22.45 10.33
CA PRO A 277 -25.38 -23.61 10.63
C PRO A 277 -24.72 -24.47 11.70
N ASN A 278 -25.45 -24.84 12.75
CA ASN A 278 -24.96 -25.78 13.77
C ASN A 278 -26.08 -26.74 14.17
N TYR A 279 -25.83 -28.06 14.10
CA TYR A 279 -26.80 -29.12 14.43
C TYR A 279 -28.23 -28.84 13.94
N GLY A 280 -28.38 -28.55 12.64
CA GLY A 280 -29.69 -28.24 12.04
C GLY A 280 -30.20 -26.82 12.28
N ARG A 281 -29.76 -26.12 13.33
CA ARG A 281 -30.16 -24.75 13.68
C ARG A 281 -29.31 -23.68 12.97
N LEU A 282 -29.87 -22.49 12.80
CA LEU A 282 -29.23 -21.34 12.14
C LEU A 282 -28.89 -20.28 13.19
N TYR A 283 -27.60 -19.99 13.35
CA TYR A 283 -27.12 -18.96 14.27
C TYR A 283 -26.40 -17.85 13.51
N TYR A 284 -26.30 -16.66 14.09
CA TYR A 284 -25.36 -15.62 13.66
C TYR A 284 -24.13 -15.69 14.56
N ARG A 285 -22.93 -15.63 13.97
CA ARG A 285 -21.67 -15.56 14.71
C ARG A 285 -20.87 -14.34 14.28
N CYS A 286 -20.08 -13.80 15.21
CA CYS A 286 -19.10 -12.78 14.87
C CYS A 286 -17.98 -13.41 14.03
N LYS A 287 -17.52 -12.73 12.97
CA LYS A 287 -16.39 -13.20 12.15
C LYS A 287 -15.08 -13.21 12.94
N ALA A 288 -14.95 -12.36 13.96
CA ALA A 288 -13.74 -12.28 14.79
C ALA A 288 -13.55 -13.54 15.65
N SER A 289 -14.63 -14.14 16.18
CA SER A 289 -14.53 -15.38 16.97
C SER A 289 -14.19 -16.62 16.13
N ALA A 290 -14.26 -16.54 14.81
CA ALA A 290 -13.87 -17.62 13.89
C ALA A 290 -12.36 -17.71 13.66
N THR A 291 -11.65 -16.58 13.81
CA THR A 291 -10.23 -16.47 13.48
C THR A 291 -9.35 -16.74 14.71
N THR A 292 -9.88 -16.54 15.91
CA THR A 292 -9.16 -16.74 17.17
C THR A 292 -9.31 -18.19 17.66
N SER A 293 -8.60 -19.12 17.03
CA SER A 293 -8.42 -20.49 17.56
C SER A 293 -7.13 -20.64 18.39
N ALA A 294 -6.39 -19.56 18.62
CA ALA A 294 -5.19 -19.60 19.43
C ALA A 294 -5.12 -18.37 20.33
N ASN A 295 -5.23 -18.62 21.64
CA ASN A 295 -4.75 -17.77 22.71
C ASN A 295 -5.53 -16.50 23.06
N THR A 296 -6.69 -16.65 23.72
CA THR A 296 -7.01 -15.87 24.94
C THR A 296 -8.15 -16.52 25.71
N LYS A 297 -7.85 -17.14 26.86
CA LYS A 297 -8.82 -17.52 27.90
C LYS A 297 -9.31 -16.26 28.61
N SER A 298 -10.05 -15.39 27.93
CA SER A 298 -10.78 -14.29 28.56
C SER A 298 -11.67 -13.62 27.52
N LEU A 299 -12.92 -14.07 27.43
CA LEU A 299 -14.11 -13.30 27.02
C LEU A 299 -15.26 -14.28 26.80
N THR A 300 -15.71 -14.93 27.87
CA THR A 300 -17.09 -15.43 28.00
C THR A 300 -18.05 -14.27 28.23
N ARG A 301 -17.92 -13.17 27.47
CA ARG A 301 -18.97 -12.14 27.39
C ARG A 301 -19.93 -12.57 26.30
N ARG A 302 -21.16 -12.92 26.69
CA ARG A 302 -22.29 -13.09 25.78
C ARG A 302 -22.34 -11.85 24.88
N CYS A 303 -22.12 -12.05 23.59
CA CYS A 303 -22.13 -10.97 22.62
C CYS A 303 -23.55 -10.40 22.55
N SER A 304 -23.75 -9.15 22.96
CA SER A 304 -24.99 -8.42 22.68
C SER A 304 -25.09 -8.18 21.18
N THR A 305 -26.27 -8.43 20.62
CA THR A 305 -26.56 -8.19 19.20
C THR A 305 -27.28 -6.86 19.05
N SER A 306 -26.77 -5.97 18.20
CA SER A 306 -27.49 -4.76 17.80
C SER A 306 -28.08 -4.96 16.40
N VAL A 307 -29.37 -4.66 16.23
CA VAL A 307 -30.06 -4.67 14.94
C VAL A 307 -30.13 -3.24 14.44
N LYS A 308 -29.54 -2.97 13.27
CA LYS A 308 -29.65 -1.65 12.65
C LYS A 308 -31.07 -1.48 12.11
N LYS A 309 -31.86 -0.55 12.70
CA LYS A 309 -33.18 -0.19 12.16
C LYS A 309 -33.00 0.36 10.73
N PRO A 310 -33.82 -0.03 9.75
CA PRO A 310 -33.80 0.59 8.43
C PRO A 310 -34.17 2.07 8.58
N SER A 311 -33.32 2.97 8.07
CA SER A 311 -33.62 4.41 8.00
C SER A 311 -34.79 4.63 7.04
N SER A 312 -35.94 5.01 7.58
CA SER A 312 -37.09 5.46 6.80
C SER A 312 -36.83 6.87 6.29
N SER A 313 -36.26 7.01 5.09
CA SER A 313 -36.30 8.26 4.34
C SER A 313 -36.11 8.02 2.84
N ARG A 314 -37.22 7.78 2.15
CA ARG A 314 -37.44 8.15 0.75
C ARG A 314 -38.92 8.51 0.60
N SER A 315 -39.27 9.73 0.98
CA SER A 315 -40.50 10.38 0.55
C SER A 315 -40.32 10.76 -0.92
N THR A 316 -40.99 10.03 -1.80
CA THR A 316 -41.24 10.44 -3.18
C THR A 316 -42.28 11.56 -3.15
N ALA A 317 -41.86 12.81 -3.34
CA ALA A 317 -42.76 13.89 -3.71
C ALA A 317 -42.90 13.87 -5.24
N SER A 318 -44.00 13.28 -5.71
CA SER A 318 -44.57 13.54 -7.02
C SER A 318 -45.62 14.63 -6.79
N SER A 319 -45.32 15.84 -7.26
CA SER A 319 -46.31 16.90 -7.43
C SER A 319 -46.47 17.09 -8.93
N ALA A 320 -47.61 16.63 -9.43
CA ALA A 320 -48.19 17.11 -10.67
C ALA A 320 -48.88 18.44 -10.37
N GLU A 321 -48.67 19.45 -11.22
CA GLU A 321 -49.64 20.51 -11.47
C GLU A 321 -49.23 21.28 -12.73
N SER A 322 -50.16 21.26 -13.70
CA SER A 322 -50.46 22.20 -14.79
C SER A 322 -49.41 22.50 -15.87
#